data_AF-A0A7W0P5L7-F1
#
_entry.id   AF-A0A7W0P5L7-F1
#
_cell.length_a   1.000
_cell.length_b   1.000
_cell.length_c   1.000
_cell.angle_alpha   90.00
_cell.angle_beta   90.00
_cell.angle_gamma   90.00
#
_symmetry.space_group_name_H-M   'P 1'
#
loop_
_entity.id
_entity.type
_entity.pdbx_description
1 polymer ?
#
loop_
_entity_poly.entity_id
_entity_poly.type
_entity_poly.pdbx_seq_one_letter_code
_entity_poly.pdbx_strand_id
1 'polypeptide(L)'
;MRATRIPERGRLVPASPRGRRRACRIAVAGLGLGLAVWLLSLVPDSELHGLEPSDDPGYVVREPPTVALRARERRKINETLDRFVYAAVRRRDPGSAYGLAAPRLRTAASRADWQRGDIPVYAYPARGRRFHDWLLQYSYSNLVGLDLILQPDRQARTGAVVFAVELRRIRGRWLVEAFDPSATFAPVDEPPRMAAQPDFAPGTGSVDPAEKPRIAAFWFVVLLVMLVALPLLLLAGILGRERLRQRRAAHQEASVP
;
A
#
# COMPACT_ATOMS: atom_id res chain seq x y z
N MET A 1 58.51 -8.77 -60.81
CA MET A 1 57.65 -9.81 -60.20
C MET A 1 57.16 -9.28 -58.86
N ARG A 2 55.89 -9.15 -58.45
CA ARG A 2 54.54 -9.63 -58.81
C ARG A 2 53.56 -8.47 -58.47
N ALA A 3 52.71 -8.02 -59.39
CA ALA A 3 51.29 -8.40 -59.57
C ALA A 3 50.29 -7.86 -58.50
N THR A 4 49.58 -6.80 -58.90
CA THR A 4 48.10 -6.59 -58.91
C THR A 4 47.22 -6.99 -57.71
N ARG A 5 46.38 -6.04 -57.25
CA ARG A 5 44.90 -6.11 -57.37
C ARG A 5 44.15 -4.90 -56.81
N ILE A 6 43.25 -4.32 -57.63
CA ILE A 6 42.09 -3.52 -57.21
C ILE A 6 40.97 -4.50 -56.80
N PRO A 7 40.15 -4.18 -55.78
CA PRO A 7 38.75 -4.58 -55.86
C PRO A 7 37.77 -3.43 -55.56
N GLU A 8 36.76 -3.37 -56.43
CA GLU A 8 35.58 -2.53 -56.40
C GLU A 8 34.77 -2.68 -55.10
N ARG A 9 34.32 -1.56 -54.52
CA ARG A 9 33.29 -1.56 -53.48
C ARG A 9 31.91 -1.74 -54.11
N GLY A 10 31.52 -2.99 -54.32
CA GLY A 10 30.15 -3.37 -54.66
C GLY A 10 29.16 -2.93 -53.58
N ARG A 11 28.13 -2.19 -54.00
CA ARG A 11 26.92 -1.90 -53.23
C ARG A 11 26.27 -3.20 -52.76
N LEU A 12 26.25 -3.44 -51.45
CA LEU A 12 25.50 -4.55 -50.85
C LEU A 12 24.02 -4.15 -50.66
N VAL A 13 23.26 -4.15 -51.75
CA VAL A 13 21.83 -4.45 -51.65
C VAL A 13 21.67 -5.95 -51.90
N PRO A 14 21.30 -6.76 -50.89
CA PRO A 14 21.23 -8.20 -51.07
C PRO A 14 20.14 -8.62 -52.08
N ALA A 15 20.61 -9.25 -53.16
CA ALA A 15 19.87 -9.65 -54.36
C ALA A 15 19.16 -11.03 -54.26
N SER A 16 18.59 -11.41 -53.10
CA SER A 16 17.84 -12.68 -52.99
C SER A 16 16.43 -12.52 -52.39
N PRO A 17 15.37 -13.10 -53.02
CA PRO A 17 13.99 -13.01 -52.51
C PRO A 17 13.81 -13.59 -51.10
N ARG A 18 14.60 -14.62 -50.76
CA ARG A 18 14.57 -15.30 -49.45
C ARG A 18 15.29 -14.49 -48.36
N GLY A 19 16.31 -13.70 -48.72
CA GLY A 19 16.99 -12.77 -47.82
C GLY A 19 16.14 -11.56 -47.46
N ARG A 20 15.43 -10.97 -48.45
CA ARG A 20 14.47 -9.87 -48.22
C ARG A 20 13.34 -10.27 -47.27
N ARG A 21 12.88 -11.53 -47.32
CA ARG A 21 11.84 -12.06 -46.41
C ARG A 21 12.29 -12.20 -44.96
N ARG A 22 13.58 -12.46 -44.72
CA ARG A 22 14.13 -12.50 -43.36
C ARG A 22 14.43 -11.09 -42.87
N ALA A 23 14.98 -10.23 -43.73
CA ALA A 23 15.23 -8.83 -43.43
C ALA A 23 13.93 -8.06 -43.09
N CYS A 24 12.84 -8.25 -43.83
CA CYS A 24 11.56 -7.63 -43.50
C CYS A 24 10.98 -8.15 -42.18
N ARG A 25 11.12 -9.44 -41.87
CA ARG A 25 10.66 -10.00 -40.58
C ARG A 25 11.43 -9.43 -39.39
N ILE A 26 12.75 -9.31 -39.54
CA ILE A 26 13.62 -8.70 -38.53
C ILE A 26 13.29 -7.21 -38.37
N ALA A 27 13.06 -6.49 -39.48
CA ALA A 27 12.68 -5.07 -39.45
C ALA A 27 11.33 -4.84 -38.75
N VAL A 28 10.33 -5.69 -39.02
CA VAL A 28 9.00 -5.60 -38.38
C VAL A 28 9.07 -5.95 -36.90
N ALA A 29 9.84 -6.98 -36.53
CA ALA A 29 10.07 -7.33 -35.14
C ALA A 29 10.80 -6.21 -34.37
N GLY A 30 11.80 -5.59 -35.00
CA GLY A 30 12.51 -4.43 -34.45
C GLY A 30 11.60 -3.22 -34.23
N LEU A 31 10.71 -2.93 -35.19
CA LEU A 31 9.71 -1.86 -35.07
C LEU A 31 8.72 -2.12 -33.93
N GLY A 32 8.26 -3.37 -33.77
CA GLY A 32 7.37 -3.74 -32.66
C GLY A 32 8.04 -3.58 -31.30
N LEU A 33 9.30 -4.01 -31.17
CA LEU A 33 10.08 -3.85 -29.94
C LEU A 33 10.34 -2.37 -29.62
N GLY A 34 10.69 -1.58 -30.64
CA GLY A 34 10.92 -0.14 -30.50
C GLY A 34 9.66 0.61 -30.06
N LEU A 35 8.50 0.28 -30.62
CA LEU A 35 7.22 0.87 -30.21
C LEU A 35 6.84 0.48 -28.78
N ALA A 36 7.10 -0.77 -28.37
CA ALA A 36 6.84 -1.21 -27.00
C ALA A 36 7.72 -0.47 -25.98
N VAL A 37 9.01 -0.29 -26.30
CA VAL A 37 9.93 0.50 -25.47
C VAL A 37 9.51 1.97 -25.43
N TRP A 38 9.09 2.54 -26.57
CA TRP A 38 8.62 3.92 -26.63
C TRP A 38 7.31 4.14 -25.85
N LEU A 39 6.36 3.21 -25.94
CA LEU A 39 5.13 3.23 -25.13
C LEU A 39 5.43 3.07 -23.63
N LEU A 40 6.41 2.25 -23.27
CA LEU A 40 6.86 2.12 -21.88
C LEU A 40 7.49 3.43 -21.37
N SER A 41 8.19 4.18 -22.24
CA SER A 41 8.72 5.52 -21.91
C SER A 41 7.68 6.63 -21.87
N LEU A 42 6.47 6.39 -22.39
CA LEU A 42 5.34 7.33 -22.30
C LEU A 42 4.48 7.09 -21.07
N VAL A 43 4.76 6.03 -20.28
CA VAL A 43 4.22 5.94 -18.93
C VAL A 43 4.79 7.16 -18.19
N PRO A 44 3.95 8.13 -17.79
CA PRO A 44 4.45 9.30 -17.10
C PRO A 44 5.21 8.81 -15.88
N ASP A 45 6.45 9.30 -15.72
CA ASP A 45 7.14 9.18 -14.45
C ASP A 45 6.16 9.73 -13.42
N SER A 46 5.62 8.82 -12.61
CA SER A 46 4.90 9.20 -11.43
C SER A 46 5.97 9.64 -10.46
N GLU A 47 6.53 10.82 -10.72
CA GLU A 47 7.26 11.55 -9.72
C GLU A 47 6.29 11.68 -8.56
N LEU A 48 6.57 10.98 -7.47
CA LEU A 48 5.97 11.26 -6.17
C LEU A 48 6.29 12.73 -5.89
N HIS A 49 5.38 13.62 -6.29
CA HIS A 49 5.44 15.03 -5.96
C HIS A 49 5.29 15.12 -4.45
N GLY A 50 6.40 15.32 -3.74
CA GLY A 50 6.44 15.35 -2.29
C GLY A 50 7.79 15.07 -1.63
N LEU A 51 8.83 14.71 -2.39
CA LEU A 51 10.18 14.49 -1.86
C LEU A 51 11.20 15.41 -2.55
N GLU A 52 10.99 16.73 -2.52
CA GLU A 52 12.13 17.62 -2.70
C GLU A 52 13.09 17.36 -1.51
N PRO A 53 14.37 17.01 -1.77
CA PRO A 53 15.35 16.89 -0.70
C PRO A 53 15.49 18.26 -0.04
N SER A 54 15.00 18.38 1.19
CA SER A 54 15.22 19.56 2.01
C SER A 54 16.72 19.70 2.28
N ASP A 55 17.33 20.80 1.85
CA ASP A 55 18.71 21.19 2.20
C ASP A 55 18.87 21.56 3.68
N ASP A 56 17.75 21.68 4.40
CA ASP A 56 17.75 21.81 5.86
C ASP A 56 18.37 20.52 6.44
N PRO A 57 19.42 20.58 7.28
CA PRO A 57 19.96 19.40 7.94
C PRO A 57 18.84 18.78 8.75
N GLY A 58 18.18 17.79 8.15
CA GLY A 58 16.95 17.23 8.67
C GLY A 58 17.14 16.90 10.14
N TYR A 59 16.15 17.24 10.97
CA TYR A 59 16.18 16.85 12.36
C TYR A 59 16.33 15.33 12.41
N VAL A 60 17.53 14.85 12.72
CA VAL A 60 17.75 13.43 12.96
C VAL A 60 17.01 13.12 14.23
N VAL A 61 15.80 12.60 14.09
CA VAL A 61 15.01 12.07 15.20
C VAL A 61 15.83 10.91 15.75
N ARG A 62 16.65 11.19 16.76
CA ARG A 62 17.33 10.14 17.52
C ARG A 62 16.28 9.47 18.38
N GLU A 63 15.77 8.36 17.88
CA GLU A 63 14.95 7.48 18.70
C GLU A 63 15.76 7.11 19.95
N PRO A 64 15.17 7.27 21.16
CA PRO A 64 15.84 6.84 22.38
C PRO A 64 16.22 5.36 22.28
N PRO A 65 17.28 4.91 22.97
CA PRO A 65 17.61 3.49 22.98
C PRO A 65 16.45 2.68 23.58
N THR A 66 16.01 1.65 22.85
CA THR A 66 14.99 0.72 23.34
C THR A 66 15.50 -0.07 24.53
N VAL A 67 14.64 -0.28 25.52
CA VAL A 67 14.94 -1.00 26.76
C VAL A 67 13.96 -2.15 26.91
N ALA A 68 14.48 -3.34 27.20
CA ALA A 68 13.65 -4.50 27.46
C ALA A 68 12.69 -4.25 28.64
N LEU A 69 11.39 -4.49 28.41
CA LEU A 69 10.36 -4.28 29.42
C LEU A 69 10.40 -5.41 30.47
N ARG A 70 10.80 -5.07 31.69
CA ARG A 70 10.89 -6.03 32.81
C ARG A 70 9.50 -6.49 33.26
N ALA A 71 9.39 -7.74 33.74
CA ALA A 71 8.14 -8.30 34.25
C ALA A 71 7.49 -7.48 35.37
N ARG A 72 8.30 -6.84 36.24
CA ARG A 72 7.79 -5.93 37.28
C ARG A 72 7.10 -4.71 36.71
N GLU A 73 7.65 -4.12 35.65
CA GLU A 73 7.08 -2.95 35.00
C GLU A 73 5.82 -3.34 34.22
N ARG A 74 5.84 -4.48 33.53
CA ARG A 74 4.65 -5.09 32.90
C ARG A 74 3.46 -5.22 33.87
N ARG A 75 3.69 -5.68 35.11
CA ARG A 75 2.63 -5.77 36.13
C ARG A 75 2.04 -4.40 36.51
N LYS A 76 2.88 -3.38 36.69
CA LYS A 76 2.41 -2.01 37.01
C LYS A 76 1.62 -1.39 35.85
N ILE A 77 2.05 -1.66 34.61
CA ILE A 77 1.32 -1.24 33.41
C ILE A 77 -0.04 -1.92 33.40
N ASN A 78 -0.10 -3.25 33.59
CA ASN A 78 -1.37 -3.98 33.67
C ASN A 78 -2.32 -3.42 34.73
N GLU A 79 -1.83 -3.16 35.94
CA GLU A 79 -2.64 -2.54 37.01
C GLU A 79 -3.16 -1.14 36.62
N THR A 80 -2.35 -0.37 35.89
CA THR A 80 -2.74 0.95 35.38
C THR A 80 -3.82 0.83 34.33
N LEU A 81 -3.67 -0.08 33.37
CA LEU A 81 -4.63 -0.35 32.30
C LEU A 81 -5.97 -0.85 32.86
N ASP A 82 -5.95 -1.81 33.79
CA ASP A 82 -7.15 -2.35 34.46
C ASP A 82 -8.02 -1.25 35.06
N ARG A 83 -7.38 -0.31 35.77
CA ARG A 83 -8.09 0.81 36.40
C ARG A 83 -8.49 1.87 35.38
N PHE A 84 -7.62 2.23 34.46
CA PHE A 84 -7.87 3.29 33.49
C PHE A 84 -8.97 2.93 32.51
N VAL A 85 -8.95 1.72 31.94
CA VAL A 85 -9.98 1.25 31.01
C VAL A 85 -11.33 1.17 31.73
N TYR A 86 -11.36 0.67 32.97
CA TYR A 86 -12.61 0.64 33.74
C TYR A 86 -13.16 2.05 34.04
N ALA A 87 -12.30 2.95 34.50
CA ALA A 87 -12.68 4.27 34.97
C ALA A 87 -12.99 5.25 33.82
N ALA A 88 -12.05 5.44 32.89
CA ALA A 88 -12.12 6.38 31.78
C ALA A 88 -12.82 5.79 30.55
N VAL A 89 -12.32 4.68 30.01
CA VAL A 89 -12.80 4.15 28.71
C VAL A 89 -14.24 3.66 28.80
N ARG A 90 -14.59 2.90 29.85
CA ARG A 90 -15.97 2.46 30.11
C ARG A 90 -16.86 3.53 30.76
N ARG A 91 -16.32 4.71 31.02
CA ARG A 91 -17.03 5.85 31.64
C ARG A 91 -17.69 5.51 32.97
N ARG A 92 -17.08 4.65 33.80
CA ARG A 92 -17.66 4.24 35.09
C ARG A 92 -17.31 5.16 36.25
N ASP A 93 -16.08 5.66 36.27
CA ASP A 93 -15.63 6.65 37.27
C ASP A 93 -14.52 7.53 36.65
N PRO A 94 -14.87 8.41 35.70
CA PRO A 94 -13.87 9.19 34.97
C PRO A 94 -13.05 10.11 35.88
N GLY A 95 -13.62 10.57 37.00
CA GLY A 95 -12.92 11.40 37.97
C GLY A 95 -11.70 10.71 38.59
N SER A 96 -11.81 9.42 38.93
CA SER A 96 -10.68 8.64 39.44
C SER A 96 -9.56 8.42 38.41
N ALA A 97 -9.91 8.37 37.11
CA ALA A 97 -8.96 8.17 36.03
C ALA A 97 -8.00 9.35 35.83
N TYR A 98 -8.35 10.55 36.32
CA TYR A 98 -7.48 11.73 36.27
C TYR A 98 -6.11 11.46 36.94
N GLY A 99 -6.09 10.66 38.02
CA GLY A 99 -4.86 10.28 38.72
C GLY A 99 -3.96 9.30 37.95
N LEU A 100 -4.54 8.61 36.95
CA LEU A 100 -3.89 7.60 36.10
C LEU A 100 -3.44 8.17 34.76
N ALA A 101 -4.01 9.29 34.31
CA ALA A 101 -3.57 10.01 33.12
C ALA A 101 -2.21 10.70 33.37
N ALA A 102 -1.37 10.85 32.34
CA ALA A 102 -0.18 11.68 32.38
C ALA A 102 -0.54 13.16 32.10
N PRO A 103 0.35 14.13 32.37
CA PRO A 103 0.05 15.55 32.18
C PRO A 103 -0.52 15.88 30.81
N ARG A 104 0.05 15.33 29.72
CA ARG A 104 -0.41 15.56 28.34
C ARG A 104 -1.90 15.26 28.14
N LEU A 105 -2.35 14.10 28.62
CA LEU A 105 -3.75 13.69 28.53
C LEU A 105 -4.64 14.50 29.48
N ARG A 106 -4.14 14.82 30.69
CA ARG A 106 -4.89 15.63 31.66
C ARG A 106 -5.13 17.04 31.15
N THR A 107 -4.17 17.68 30.50
CA THR A 107 -4.28 19.08 30.07
C THR A 107 -5.29 19.30 28.96
N ALA A 108 -5.72 18.23 28.28
CA ALA A 108 -6.74 18.32 27.23
C ALA A 108 -8.18 18.48 27.77
N ALA A 109 -8.43 18.33 29.07
CA ALA A 109 -9.72 18.64 29.69
C ALA A 109 -9.57 19.06 31.17
N SER A 110 -10.45 19.93 31.67
CA SER A 110 -10.37 20.38 33.06
C SER A 110 -10.72 19.26 34.04
N ARG A 111 -10.26 19.36 35.30
CA ARG A 111 -10.59 18.37 36.34
C ARG A 111 -12.11 18.21 36.55
N ALA A 112 -12.88 19.28 36.36
CA ALA A 112 -14.34 19.22 36.43
C ALA A 112 -14.92 18.42 35.25
N ASP A 113 -14.36 18.57 34.05
CA ASP A 113 -14.73 17.78 32.87
C ASP A 113 -14.45 16.29 33.11
N TRP A 114 -13.31 15.97 33.73
CA TRP A 114 -13.01 14.62 34.18
C TRP A 114 -14.00 14.06 35.19
N GLN A 115 -14.54 14.88 36.10
CA GLN A 115 -15.57 14.40 37.04
C GLN A 115 -16.91 14.14 36.35
N ARG A 116 -17.26 14.94 35.34
CA ARG A 116 -18.51 14.77 34.58
C ARG A 116 -18.44 13.69 33.50
N GLY A 117 -17.23 13.29 33.12
CA GLY A 117 -17.03 12.35 32.02
C GLY A 117 -16.91 13.03 30.66
N ASP A 118 -16.58 14.31 30.59
CA ASP A 118 -16.26 15.03 29.35
C ASP A 118 -14.74 14.97 29.11
N ILE A 119 -14.20 13.76 28.87
CA ILE A 119 -12.75 13.51 28.85
C ILE A 119 -12.26 13.16 27.43
N PRO A 120 -11.00 13.48 27.10
CA PRO A 120 -10.41 13.27 25.77
C PRO A 120 -9.95 11.82 25.61
N VAL A 121 -10.84 10.87 25.89
CA VAL A 121 -10.60 9.43 25.76
C VAL A 121 -11.81 8.82 25.07
N TYR A 122 -11.58 8.05 24.02
CA TYR A 122 -12.67 7.40 23.29
C TYR A 122 -13.49 6.47 24.21
N ALA A 123 -14.79 6.71 24.32
CA ALA A 123 -15.67 5.91 25.16
C ALA A 123 -15.95 4.56 24.49
N TYR A 124 -15.70 3.46 25.20
CA TYR A 124 -15.87 2.12 24.66
C TYR A 124 -16.38 1.13 25.73
N PRO A 125 -17.42 0.32 25.43
CA PRO A 125 -17.99 -0.64 26.38
C PRO A 125 -17.11 -1.90 26.48
N ALA A 126 -15.89 -1.75 27.01
CA ALA A 126 -14.94 -2.85 27.14
C ALA A 126 -15.43 -3.96 28.09
N ARG A 127 -15.35 -5.21 27.63
CA ARG A 127 -15.71 -6.40 28.40
C ARG A 127 -14.63 -6.77 29.40
N GLY A 128 -15.05 -7.07 30.62
CA GLY A 128 -14.18 -7.58 31.68
C GLY A 128 -13.54 -6.49 32.56
N ARG A 129 -12.48 -6.89 33.26
CA ARG A 129 -11.75 -6.05 34.25
C ARG A 129 -10.23 -6.21 34.21
N ARG A 130 -9.72 -7.12 33.36
CA ARG A 130 -8.30 -7.43 33.20
C ARG A 130 -7.93 -7.23 31.73
N PHE A 131 -6.99 -6.33 31.45
CA PHE A 131 -6.60 -5.90 30.11
C PHE A 131 -5.09 -6.11 29.92
N HIS A 132 -4.66 -7.38 29.96
CA HIS A 132 -3.24 -7.75 30.03
C HIS A 132 -2.69 -8.29 28.70
N ASP A 133 -3.58 -8.53 27.76
CA ASP A 133 -3.29 -9.08 26.43
C ASP A 133 -3.08 -7.93 25.45
N TRP A 134 -1.90 -7.32 25.54
CA TRP A 134 -1.46 -6.24 24.66
C TRP A 134 -0.16 -6.61 23.95
N LEU A 135 0.04 -6.02 22.78
CA LEU A 135 1.24 -6.16 21.97
C LEU A 135 2.18 -4.99 22.26
N LEU A 136 3.42 -5.28 22.62
CA LEU A 136 4.44 -4.24 22.83
C LEU A 136 4.89 -3.69 21.48
N GLN A 137 4.77 -2.39 21.27
CA GLN A 137 5.29 -1.74 20.07
C GLN A 137 6.71 -1.21 20.30
N TYR A 138 6.88 -0.44 21.37
CA TYR A 138 8.19 0.09 21.74
C TYR A 138 8.28 0.28 23.26
N SER A 139 9.50 0.26 23.77
CA SER A 139 9.77 0.43 25.20
C SER A 139 11.07 1.20 25.37
N TYR A 140 10.98 2.33 26.07
CA TYR A 140 12.09 3.19 26.47
C TYR A 140 12.13 3.26 28.01
N SER A 141 13.15 3.93 28.56
CA SER A 141 13.35 3.99 30.02
C SER A 141 12.18 4.61 30.80
N ASN A 142 11.44 5.54 30.18
CA ASN A 142 10.32 6.27 30.78
C ASN A 142 9.06 6.32 29.91
N LEU A 143 9.01 5.63 28.78
CA LEU A 143 7.88 5.65 27.84
C LEU A 143 7.69 4.24 27.27
N VAL A 144 6.45 3.77 27.20
CA VAL A 144 6.08 2.48 26.61
C VAL A 144 4.88 2.70 25.70
N GLY A 145 4.99 2.24 24.45
CA GLY A 145 3.89 2.18 23.50
C GLY A 145 3.42 0.73 23.32
N LEU A 146 2.11 0.52 23.38
CA LEU A 146 1.50 -0.80 23.22
C LEU A 146 0.17 -0.70 22.48
N ASP A 147 -0.20 -1.80 21.81
CA ASP A 147 -1.53 -1.97 21.24
C ASP A 147 -2.38 -2.86 22.14
N LEU A 148 -3.51 -2.31 22.58
CA LEU A 148 -4.46 -3.00 23.44
C LEU A 148 -5.75 -3.29 22.67
N ILE A 149 -6.09 -4.57 22.55
CA ILE A 149 -7.34 -5.00 21.92
C ILE A 149 -8.42 -5.08 22.98
N LEU A 150 -9.49 -4.30 22.83
CA LEU A 150 -10.66 -4.36 23.69
C LEU A 150 -11.83 -5.00 22.97
N GLN A 151 -12.44 -5.96 23.64
CA GLN A 151 -13.65 -6.63 23.19
C GLN A 151 -14.88 -5.92 23.76
N PRO A 152 -15.98 -5.85 23.02
CA PRO A 152 -17.21 -5.21 23.48
C PRO A 152 -17.91 -6.07 24.53
N ASP A 153 -18.62 -5.43 25.46
CA ASP A 153 -19.59 -6.09 26.34
C ASP A 153 -20.63 -6.85 25.50
N ARG A 154 -21.15 -7.98 25.99
CA ARG A 154 -22.01 -8.89 25.21
C ARG A 154 -23.29 -8.25 24.64
N GLN A 155 -23.72 -7.13 25.22
CA GLN A 155 -24.92 -6.40 24.82
C GLN A 155 -24.61 -5.25 23.84
N ALA A 156 -23.34 -4.89 23.67
CA ALA A 156 -22.94 -3.78 22.81
C ALA A 156 -22.89 -4.25 21.34
N ARG A 157 -23.51 -3.46 20.45
CA ARG A 157 -23.52 -3.71 18.99
C ARG A 157 -22.34 -3.06 18.29
N THR A 158 -21.17 -3.07 18.92
CA THR A 158 -19.92 -2.54 18.35
C THR A 158 -18.93 -3.67 18.25
N GLY A 159 -18.02 -3.66 17.27
CA GLY A 159 -16.98 -4.67 17.18
C GLY A 159 -15.81 -4.37 18.13
N ALA A 160 -14.81 -5.25 18.09
CA ALA A 160 -13.57 -5.05 18.84
C ALA A 160 -12.85 -3.77 18.36
N VAL A 161 -12.07 -3.15 19.24
CA VAL A 161 -11.28 -1.97 18.91
C VAL A 161 -9.85 -2.16 19.42
N VAL A 162 -8.88 -1.89 18.55
CA VAL A 162 -7.47 -1.79 18.92
C VAL A 162 -7.20 -0.35 19.33
N PHE A 163 -6.56 -0.18 20.47
CA PHE A 163 -6.14 1.11 20.98
C PHE A 163 -4.62 1.19 20.97
N ALA A 164 -4.08 2.24 20.36
CA ALA A 164 -2.71 2.65 20.57
C ALA A 164 -2.64 3.36 21.92
N VAL A 165 -1.86 2.79 22.84
CA VAL A 165 -1.72 3.30 24.21
C VAL A 165 -0.27 3.65 24.47
N GLU A 166 -0.06 4.89 24.92
CA GLU A 166 1.24 5.33 25.40
C GLU A 166 1.20 5.50 26.90
N LEU A 167 2.19 4.96 27.60
CA LEU A 167 2.36 5.13 29.04
C LEU A 167 3.70 5.80 29.34
N ARG A 168 3.66 6.86 30.14
CA ARG A 168 4.84 7.54 30.64
C ARG A 168 5.08 7.22 32.10
N ARG A 169 6.34 6.95 32.43
CA ARG A 169 6.79 6.78 33.81
C ARG A 169 7.11 8.13 34.44
N ILE A 170 6.29 8.54 35.40
CA ILE A 170 6.46 9.80 36.15
C ILE A 170 6.50 9.50 37.64
N ARG A 171 7.58 9.91 38.31
CA ARG A 171 7.80 9.68 39.75
C ARG A 171 7.59 8.20 40.14
N GLY A 172 8.09 7.29 39.31
CA GLY A 172 8.03 5.84 39.55
C GLY A 172 6.70 5.15 39.21
N ARG A 173 5.66 5.89 38.79
CA ARG A 173 4.35 5.35 38.38
C ARG A 173 4.20 5.42 36.87
N TRP A 174 3.56 4.42 36.28
CA TRP A 174 3.13 4.46 34.89
C TRP A 174 1.79 5.19 34.81
N LEU A 175 1.70 6.15 33.90
CA LEU A 175 0.53 6.97 33.67
C LEU A 175 0.22 6.98 32.18
N VAL A 176 -1.06 6.96 31.82
CA VAL A 176 -1.53 6.94 30.42
C VAL A 176 -1.36 8.30 29.79
N GLU A 177 -0.49 8.41 28.79
CA GLU A 177 -0.20 9.63 28.05
C GLU A 177 -1.08 9.81 26.81
N ALA A 178 -1.42 8.71 26.14
CA ALA A 178 -2.32 8.67 25.00
C ALA A 178 -3.15 7.38 25.02
N PHE A 179 -4.38 7.44 24.52
CA PHE A 179 -5.30 6.29 24.44
C PHE A 179 -6.25 6.50 23.26
N ASP A 180 -5.77 6.17 22.07
CA ASP A 180 -6.45 6.50 20.81
C ASP A 180 -6.83 5.23 20.05
N PRO A 181 -8.04 5.16 19.45
CA PRO A 181 -8.41 4.03 18.62
C PRO A 181 -7.54 4.00 17.37
N SER A 182 -6.87 2.88 17.12
CA SER A 182 -6.03 2.67 15.93
C SER A 182 -6.71 1.81 14.87
N ALA A 183 -7.58 0.88 15.28
CA ALA A 183 -8.42 0.11 14.37
C ALA A 183 -9.73 -0.32 15.02
N THR A 184 -10.82 -0.28 14.26
CA THR A 184 -12.16 -0.74 14.66
C THR A 184 -12.60 -1.89 13.77
N PHE A 185 -13.07 -2.97 14.37
CA PHE A 185 -13.63 -4.12 13.66
C PHE A 185 -15.16 -4.01 13.60
N ALA A 186 -15.76 -4.60 12.56
CA ALA A 186 -17.21 -4.72 12.45
C ALA A 186 -17.79 -5.56 13.61
N PRO A 187 -19.05 -5.30 14.00
CA PRO A 187 -19.80 -6.19 14.89
C PRO A 187 -19.85 -7.62 14.34
N VAL A 188 -20.00 -8.61 15.22
CA VAL A 188 -20.00 -10.04 14.86
C VAL A 188 -21.13 -10.40 13.88
N ASP A 189 -22.24 -9.66 13.92
CA ASP A 189 -23.44 -9.90 13.10
C ASP A 189 -23.38 -9.17 11.73
N GLU A 190 -22.31 -8.41 11.47
CA GLU A 190 -22.11 -7.64 10.25
C GLU A 190 -21.01 -8.27 9.37
N PRO A 191 -21.00 -8.01 8.04
CA PRO A 191 -19.92 -8.47 7.19
C PRO A 191 -18.57 -7.97 7.72
N PRO A 192 -17.51 -8.80 7.67
CA PRO A 192 -16.23 -8.45 8.25
C PRO A 192 -15.66 -7.22 7.55
N ARG A 193 -15.67 -6.10 8.26
CA ARG A 193 -15.05 -4.84 7.86
C ARG A 193 -14.08 -4.40 8.95
N MET A 194 -12.98 -3.80 8.53
CA MET A 194 -11.95 -3.24 9.40
C MET A 194 -11.71 -1.82 8.91
N ALA A 195 -11.80 -0.85 9.81
CA ALA A 195 -11.34 0.50 9.57
C ALA A 195 -10.09 0.74 10.42
N ALA A 196 -9.03 1.25 9.81
CA ALA A 196 -7.76 1.57 10.44
C ALA A 196 -7.46 3.07 10.36
N GLN A 197 -6.40 3.52 11.02
CA GLN A 197 -5.99 4.94 11.06
C GLN A 197 -6.06 5.70 9.71
N PRO A 198 -5.63 5.12 8.57
CA PRO A 198 -5.76 5.76 7.26
C PRO A 198 -7.20 6.03 6.82
N ASP A 199 -8.16 5.19 7.24
CA ASP A 199 -9.58 5.30 6.87
C ASP A 199 -10.30 6.44 7.61
N PHE A 200 -9.69 6.98 8.68
CA PHE A 200 -10.22 8.14 9.41
C PHE A 200 -9.78 9.49 8.82
N ALA A 201 -8.98 9.50 7.74
CA ALA A 201 -8.57 10.73 7.07
C ALA A 201 -9.73 11.35 6.26
N PRO A 202 -9.94 12.67 6.31
CA PRO A 202 -10.97 13.32 5.50
C PRO A 202 -10.62 13.17 4.01
N GLY A 203 -11.44 12.41 3.27
CA GLY A 203 -11.30 12.19 1.82
C GLY A 203 -11.06 10.73 1.41
N THR A 204 -10.77 9.83 2.35
CA THR A 204 -10.74 8.38 2.10
C THR A 204 -12.06 7.78 2.53
N GLY A 205 -13.08 7.88 1.68
CA GLY A 205 -14.26 7.03 1.81
C GLY A 205 -13.78 5.59 1.91
N SER A 206 -14.29 4.85 2.91
CA SER A 206 -14.05 3.43 3.15
C SER A 206 -13.72 2.68 1.86
N VAL A 207 -12.45 2.38 1.65
CA VAL A 207 -12.04 1.51 0.56
C VAL A 207 -12.47 0.12 0.99
N ASP A 208 -13.66 -0.30 0.57
CA ASP A 208 -14.13 -1.67 0.78
C ASP A 208 -12.99 -2.60 0.30
N PRO A 209 -12.43 -3.48 1.14
CA PRO A 209 -11.36 -4.40 0.71
C PRO A 209 -11.82 -5.39 -0.37
N ALA A 210 -13.13 -5.42 -0.67
CA ALA A 210 -13.74 -6.14 -1.77
C ALA A 210 -13.70 -5.37 -3.11
N GLU A 211 -13.53 -4.05 -3.09
CA GLU A 211 -13.26 -3.27 -4.30
C GLU A 211 -11.77 -3.34 -4.60
N LYS A 212 -11.37 -4.46 -5.20
CA LYS A 212 -10.12 -4.51 -5.98
C LYS A 212 -10.08 -3.25 -6.84
N PRO A 213 -9.01 -2.46 -6.85
CA PRO A 213 -8.88 -1.35 -7.77
C PRO A 213 -9.04 -1.92 -9.17
N ARG A 214 -10.21 -1.75 -9.75
CA ARG A 214 -10.49 -2.06 -11.15
C ARG A 214 -9.87 -0.94 -11.96
N ILE A 215 -8.54 -0.79 -11.87
CA ILE A 215 -7.77 -0.39 -13.05
C ILE A 215 -8.12 -1.49 -14.03
N ALA A 216 -9.08 -1.19 -14.92
CA ALA A 216 -9.84 -2.21 -15.60
C ALA A 216 -8.86 -3.19 -16.24
N ALA A 217 -8.81 -4.43 -15.73
CA ALA A 217 -7.92 -5.47 -16.25
C ALA A 217 -8.09 -5.63 -17.77
N PHE A 218 -9.25 -5.19 -18.28
CA PHE A 218 -9.53 -4.93 -19.68
C PHE A 218 -8.43 -4.13 -20.41
N TRP A 219 -7.87 -3.05 -19.86
CA TRP A 219 -6.82 -2.27 -20.52
C TRP A 219 -5.51 -3.04 -20.67
N PHE A 220 -5.13 -3.87 -19.70
CA PHE A 220 -3.95 -4.74 -19.83
C PHE A 220 -4.19 -5.85 -20.84
N VAL A 221 -5.39 -6.44 -20.86
CA VAL A 221 -5.76 -7.44 -21.88
C VAL A 221 -5.82 -6.81 -23.26
N VAL A 222 -6.37 -5.60 -23.41
CA VAL A 222 -6.39 -4.85 -24.66
C VAL A 222 -4.96 -4.58 -25.12
N LEU A 223 -4.08 -4.08 -24.25
CA LEU A 223 -2.67 -3.82 -24.60
C LEU A 223 -1.95 -5.11 -25.02
N LEU A 224 -2.14 -6.21 -24.29
CA LEU A 224 -1.53 -7.50 -24.58
C LEU A 224 -2.05 -8.09 -25.90
N VAL A 225 -3.36 -8.02 -26.13
CA VAL A 225 -3.98 -8.46 -27.39
C VAL A 225 -3.52 -7.59 -28.54
N MET A 226 -3.38 -6.28 -28.37
CA MET A 226 -2.82 -5.37 -29.38
C MET A 226 -1.37 -5.76 -29.72
N LEU A 227 -0.55 -6.00 -28.69
CA LEU A 227 0.86 -6.36 -28.85
C LEU A 227 1.05 -7.69 -29.59
N VAL A 228 0.14 -8.66 -29.40
CA VAL A 228 0.26 -10.00 -30.00
C VAL A 228 -0.52 -10.13 -31.32
N ALA A 229 -1.75 -9.61 -31.39
CA ALA A 229 -2.62 -9.76 -32.55
C ALA A 229 -2.19 -8.89 -33.74
N LEU A 230 -1.67 -7.69 -33.49
CA LEU A 230 -1.21 -6.78 -34.54
C LEU A 230 -0.05 -7.37 -35.37
N PRO A 231 1.03 -7.91 -34.76
CA PRO A 231 2.08 -8.57 -35.54
C PRO A 231 1.59 -9.86 -36.21
N LEU A 232 0.66 -10.61 -35.60
CA LEU A 232 0.09 -11.81 -36.22
C LEU A 232 -0.73 -11.47 -37.47
N LEU A 233 -1.55 -10.41 -37.41
CA LEU A 233 -2.35 -9.93 -38.55
C LEU A 233 -1.47 -9.37 -39.67
N LEU A 234 -0.39 -8.66 -39.33
CA LEU A 234 0.59 -8.21 -40.33
C LEU A 234 1.27 -9.40 -41.00
N LEU A 235 1.64 -10.44 -40.25
CA LEU A 235 2.23 -11.66 -40.80
C LEU A 235 1.23 -12.38 -41.72
N ALA A 236 -0.01 -12.56 -41.26
CA ALA A 236 -1.07 -13.20 -42.05
C ALA A 236 -1.41 -12.41 -43.33
N GLY A 237 -1.43 -11.07 -43.27
CA GLY A 237 -1.66 -10.20 -44.41
C GLY A 237 -0.55 -10.30 -45.47
N ILE A 238 0.70 -10.46 -45.04
CA ILE A 238 1.84 -10.67 -45.94
C ILE A 238 1.74 -12.04 -46.63
N LEU A 239 1.48 -13.12 -45.88
CA LEU A 239 1.29 -14.46 -46.45
C LEU A 239 0.05 -14.54 -47.35
N GLY A 240 -1.04 -13.85 -47.00
CA GLY A 240 -2.27 -13.77 -47.78
C GLY A 240 -2.09 -13.03 -49.11
N ARG A 241 -1.37 -11.89 -49.11
CA ARG A 241 -1.05 -11.15 -50.34
C ARG A 241 -0.18 -11.96 -51.29
N GLU A 242 0.74 -12.77 -50.79
CA GLU A 242 1.55 -13.67 -51.63
C GLU A 242 0.68 -14.74 -52.30
N ARG A 243 -0.24 -15.38 -51.55
CA ARG A 243 -1.19 -16.35 -52.13
C ARG A 243 -2.15 -15.73 -53.15
N LEU A 244 -2.62 -14.51 -52.88
CA LEU A 244 -3.52 -13.81 -53.80
C LEU A 244 -2.80 -13.38 -55.09
N ARG A 245 -1.52 -13.00 -55.00
CA ARG A 245 -0.68 -12.68 -56.17
C ARG A 245 -0.33 -13.92 -56.99
N GLN A 246 -0.09 -15.06 -56.34
CA GLN A 246 0.12 -16.35 -57.03
C GLN A 246 -1.14 -16.80 -57.77
N ARG A 247 -2.33 -16.61 -57.19
CA ARG A 247 -3.60 -16.85 -57.87
C ARG A 247 -3.81 -15.94 -59.09
N ARG A 248 -3.37 -14.68 -59.02
CA ARG A 248 -3.44 -13.75 -60.17
C ARG A 248 -2.43 -14.06 -61.28
N ALA A 249 -1.26 -14.58 -60.94
CA ALA A 249 -0.28 -15.05 -61.93
C ALA A 249 -0.79 -16.28 -62.69
N ALA A 250 -1.46 -17.21 -62.01
CA ALA A 250 -2.09 -18.37 -62.65
C ALA A 250 -3.22 -18.01 -63.63
N HIS A 251 -3.90 -16.87 -63.44
CA HIS A 251 -4.91 -16.38 -64.39
C HIS A 251 -4.31 -15.68 -65.62
N GLN A 252 -3.09 -15.14 -65.53
CA GLN A 252 -2.40 -14.49 -66.66
C GLN A 252 -1.75 -15.52 -67.60
N GLU A 253 -1.28 -16.66 -67.10
CA GLU A 253 -0.81 -17.78 -67.95
C GLU A 253 -1.96 -18.46 -68.71
N ALA A 254 -3.20 -18.35 -68.23
CA ALA A 254 -4.39 -18.89 -68.90
C ALA A 254 -5.01 -17.93 -69.94
N SER A 255 -4.43 -16.73 -70.16
CA SER A 255 -5.03 -15.70 -71.01
C SER A 255 -4.07 -15.02 -72.00
N VAL A 256 -2.90 -15.63 -72.27
CA VAL A 256 -2.06 -15.27 -73.42
C VAL A 256 -2.10 -16.43 -74.42
N PRO A 257 -2.84 -16.31 -75.54
CA PRO A 257 -2.88 -17.29 -76.63
C PRO A 257 -1.60 -17.29 -77.47
#